data_AF-A0A846YCW8-F1
#
_entry.id   AF-A0A846YCW8-F1
#
_cell.length_a   1.000
_cell.length_b   1.000
_cell.length_c   1.000
_cell.angle_alpha   90.00
_cell.angle_beta   90.00
_cell.angle_gamma   90.00
#
_symmetry.space_group_name_H-M   'P 1'
#
loop_
_entity.id
_entity.type
_entity.pdbx_description
1 polymer ?
#
loop_
_entity_poly.entity_id
_entity_poly.type
_entity_poly.pdbx_seq_one_letter_code
_entity_poly.pdbx_strand_id
1 'polypeptide(L)'
;MTEWPEFAAGLAEQLAGLPAGAILTIVEAGGSRYAQFRQFDDLLYAELVGDEWLATENRTGDSGARLLAEAGWRRPDRYHTDNWWIEYPWPLTPQRYRDLVSIVLIGLRRVFEIAEPADLVYNAWNTEDGDRDLVLPGLGLRRVSK
;
A
#
# COMPACT_ATOMS: atom_id res chain seq x y z
N MET A 1 -9.39 -15.37 10.97
CA MET A 1 -9.16 -13.95 10.73
C MET A 1 -7.68 -13.80 10.39
N THR A 2 -7.33 -12.86 9.51
CA THR A 2 -5.94 -12.65 9.07
C THR A 2 -5.28 -11.69 10.06
N GLU A 3 -4.20 -12.11 10.71
CA GLU A 3 -3.43 -11.23 11.59
C GLU A 3 -2.35 -10.47 10.79
N TRP A 4 -1.75 -9.45 11.40
CA TRP A 4 -0.74 -8.60 10.75
C TRP A 4 0.46 -9.37 10.16
N PRO A 5 1.03 -10.40 10.81
CA PRO A 5 2.13 -11.18 10.24
C PRO A 5 1.74 -11.95 8.98
N GLU A 6 0.55 -12.56 8.97
CA GLU A 6 -0.01 -13.31 7.85
C GLU A 6 -0.31 -12.38 6.68
N PHE A 7 -0.92 -11.22 6.96
CA PHE A 7 -1.13 -10.18 5.96
C PHE A 7 0.19 -9.69 5.36
N ALA A 8 1.22 -9.48 6.18
CA ALA A 8 2.53 -9.04 5.72
C ALA A 8 3.21 -10.08 4.80
N ALA A 9 3.21 -11.36 5.21
CA ALA A 9 3.75 -12.44 4.39
C ALA A 9 3.01 -12.55 3.05
N GLY A 10 1.68 -12.56 3.12
CA GLY A 10 0.80 -12.60 1.95
C GLY A 10 1.02 -11.41 1.01
N LEU A 11 1.11 -10.18 1.53
CA LEU A 11 1.37 -9.00 0.73
C LEU A 11 2.73 -9.08 0.03
N ALA A 12 3.79 -9.52 0.72
CA ALA A 12 5.11 -9.65 0.11
C ALA A 12 5.11 -10.67 -1.05
N GLU A 13 4.45 -11.81 -0.88
CA GLU A 13 4.30 -12.82 -1.92
C GLU A 13 3.45 -12.33 -3.10
N GLN A 14 2.33 -11.66 -2.82
CA GLN A 14 1.44 -11.14 -3.86
C GLN A 14 2.12 -10.02 -4.67
N LEU A 15 2.84 -9.10 -4.01
CA LEU A 15 3.63 -8.06 -4.68
C LEU A 15 4.70 -8.65 -5.60
N ALA A 16 5.39 -9.71 -5.17
CA ALA A 16 6.39 -10.39 -5.98
C ALA A 16 5.80 -11.07 -7.23
N GLY A 17 4.50 -11.41 -7.20
CA GLY A 17 3.78 -12.02 -8.30
C GLY A 17 2.97 -11.06 -9.18
N LEU A 18 2.99 -9.75 -8.90
CA LEU A 18 2.24 -8.79 -9.72
C LEU A 18 2.85 -8.68 -11.13
N PRO A 19 2.02 -8.75 -12.19
CA PRO A 19 2.49 -8.47 -13.55
C PRO A 19 2.72 -6.97 -13.76
N ALA A 20 3.49 -6.60 -14.79
CA ALA A 20 3.52 -5.24 -15.30
C ALA A 20 2.10 -4.75 -15.65
N GLY A 21 1.85 -3.46 -15.40
CA GLY A 21 0.53 -2.83 -15.51
C GLY A 21 -0.39 -3.06 -14.31
N ALA A 22 0.00 -3.87 -13.32
CA ALA A 22 -0.83 -4.12 -12.15
C ALA A 22 -0.91 -2.90 -11.22
N ILE A 23 -2.12 -2.63 -10.76
CA ILE A 23 -2.42 -1.70 -9.67
C ILE A 23 -3.09 -2.50 -8.56
N LEU A 24 -2.57 -2.35 -7.34
CA LEU A 24 -3.16 -2.88 -6.11
C LEU A 24 -3.40 -1.71 -5.17
N THR A 25 -4.65 -1.51 -4.74
CA THR A 25 -5.00 -0.56 -3.69
C THR A 25 -5.55 -1.31 -2.49
N ILE A 26 -5.01 -1.02 -1.30
CA ILE A 26 -5.46 -1.53 0.00
C ILE A 26 -6.01 -0.34 0.77
N VAL A 27 -7.29 -0.36 1.11
CA VAL A 27 -8.04 0.78 1.66
C VAL A 27 -8.70 0.36 2.96
N GLU A 28 -8.74 1.28 3.92
CA GLU A 28 -9.61 1.16 5.08
C GLU A 28 -11.08 0.98 4.67
N ALA A 29 -11.75 -0.01 5.22
CA ALA A 29 -13.15 -0.28 4.99
C ALA A 29 -14.02 0.90 5.46
N GLY A 30 -14.65 1.61 4.51
CA GLY A 30 -15.48 2.79 4.82
C GLY A 30 -14.70 4.07 5.10
N GLY A 31 -13.38 4.05 4.94
CA GLY A 31 -12.49 5.20 5.11
C GLY A 31 -11.78 5.60 3.82
N SER A 32 -10.85 6.56 3.94
CA SER A 32 -10.01 7.06 2.85
C SER A 32 -8.52 6.82 3.08
N ARG A 33 -8.16 6.15 4.18
CA ARG A 33 -6.77 5.78 4.50
C ARG A 33 -6.37 4.59 3.63
N TYR A 34 -5.32 4.72 2.83
CA TYR A 34 -4.93 3.69 1.87
C TYR A 34 -3.42 3.56 1.67
N ALA A 35 -3.04 2.39 1.16
CA ALA A 35 -1.77 2.11 0.50
C ALA A 35 -2.03 1.66 -0.95
N GLN A 36 -1.28 2.17 -1.92
CA GLN A 36 -1.38 1.74 -3.32
C GLN A 36 -0.02 1.32 -3.85
N PHE A 37 -0.03 0.32 -4.73
CA PHE A 37 1.13 -0.18 -5.44
C PHE A 37 0.85 -0.17 -6.93
N ARG A 38 1.86 0.23 -7.70
CA ARG A 38 1.82 0.22 -9.17
C ARG A 38 3.07 -0.50 -9.67
N GLN A 39 2.86 -1.58 -10.40
CA GLN A 39 3.90 -2.37 -11.01
C GLN A 39 4.03 -1.95 -12.47
N PHE A 40 5.18 -1.39 -12.82
CA PHE A 40 5.57 -1.07 -14.19
C PHE A 40 6.58 -2.11 -14.71
N ASP A 41 7.03 -1.97 -15.96
CA ASP A 41 8.01 -2.89 -16.56
C ASP A 41 9.36 -2.94 -15.83
N ASP A 42 9.78 -1.85 -15.20
CA ASP A 42 11.10 -1.69 -14.58
C ASP A 42 11.05 -1.08 -13.17
N LEU A 43 9.84 -0.80 -12.65
CA LEU A 43 9.63 -0.08 -11.40
C LEU A 43 8.46 -0.66 -10.59
N LEU A 44 8.66 -0.81 -9.28
CA LEU A 44 7.56 -0.93 -8.33
C LEU A 44 7.45 0.39 -7.56
N TYR A 45 6.31 1.07 -7.73
CA TYR A 45 5.96 2.29 -7.01
C TYR A 45 4.96 1.95 -5.91
N ALA A 46 5.13 2.54 -4.74
CA ALA A 46 4.17 2.46 -3.65
C ALA A 46 3.87 3.85 -3.09
N GLU A 47 2.63 4.07 -2.66
CA GLU A 47 2.19 5.30 -2.01
C GLU A 47 1.30 5.03 -0.80
N LEU A 48 1.29 5.97 0.14
CA LEU A 48 0.25 6.13 1.15
C LEU A 48 -0.43 7.48 0.95
N VAL A 49 -1.72 7.52 1.23
CA VAL A 49 -2.48 8.78 1.18
C VAL A 49 -1.82 9.86 2.05
N GLY A 50 -1.69 11.06 1.51
CA GLY A 50 -1.21 12.22 2.26
C GLY A 50 -2.31 12.97 3.00
N ASP A 51 -1.91 13.76 3.99
CA ASP A 51 -2.82 14.54 4.84
C ASP A 51 -3.71 15.52 4.04
N GLU A 52 -3.27 15.96 2.86
CA GLU A 52 -4.05 16.85 1.98
C GLU A 52 -5.40 16.23 1.57
N TRP A 53 -5.46 14.90 1.46
CA TRP A 53 -6.65 14.14 1.06
C TRP A 53 -7.45 13.58 2.22
N LEU A 54 -7.02 13.84 3.46
CA LEU A 54 -7.66 13.32 4.66
C LEU A 54 -8.42 14.43 5.39
N ALA A 55 -9.60 14.04 5.92
CA ALA A 55 -10.30 14.83 6.93
C ALA A 55 -9.36 15.12 8.10
N THR A 56 -9.50 16.27 8.75
CA THR A 56 -8.53 16.77 9.74
C THR A 56 -8.28 15.78 10.88
N GLU A 57 -9.32 15.07 11.31
CA GLU A 57 -9.29 14.04 12.35
C GLU A 57 -8.52 12.76 11.96
N ASN A 58 -8.33 12.51 10.66
CA ASN A 58 -7.65 11.33 10.13
C ASN A 58 -6.22 11.63 9.66
N ARG A 59 -5.80 12.90 9.71
CA ARG A 59 -4.45 13.33 9.31
C ARG A 59 -3.39 12.73 10.23
N THR A 60 -2.25 12.38 9.65
CA THR A 60 -1.12 11.77 10.37
C THR A 60 -0.47 12.73 11.37
N GLY A 61 -0.53 14.04 11.10
CA GLY A 61 0.08 15.06 11.93
C GLY A 61 1.61 14.95 11.99
N ASP A 62 2.25 15.81 12.77
CA ASP A 62 3.72 15.90 12.80
C ASP A 62 4.40 14.62 13.30
N SER A 63 3.80 13.94 14.28
CA SER A 63 4.33 12.68 14.84
C SER A 63 4.23 11.54 13.82
N GLY A 64 3.08 11.39 13.16
CA GLY A 64 2.89 10.38 12.12
C GLY A 64 3.80 10.63 10.91
N ALA A 65 3.87 11.87 10.44
CA ALA A 65 4.75 12.28 9.35
C ALA A 65 6.23 11.98 9.65
N ARG A 66 6.67 12.19 10.90
CA ARG A 66 8.02 11.84 11.32
C ARG A 66 8.26 10.33 11.30
N LEU A 67 7.31 9.52 11.78
CA LEU A 67 7.41 8.06 11.75
C LEU A 67 7.47 7.53 10.31
N LEU A 68 6.68 8.08 9.38
CA LEU A 68 6.71 7.71 7.97
C LEU A 68 8.07 8.03 7.34
N ALA A 69 8.60 9.22 7.59
CA ALA A 69 9.92 9.61 7.09
C ALA A 69 11.05 8.74 7.66
N GLU A 70 11.01 8.42 8.97
CA GLU A 70 11.99 7.54 9.62
C GLU A 70 11.89 6.09 9.11
N ALA A 71 10.70 5.64 8.71
CA ALA A 71 10.50 4.34 8.07
C ALA A 71 11.04 4.27 6.63
N GLY A 72 11.32 5.42 6.00
CA GLY A 72 11.89 5.49 4.65
C GLY A 72 10.93 5.99 3.57
N TRP A 73 9.71 6.42 3.93
CA TRP A 73 8.82 7.09 2.99
C TRP A 73 9.40 8.46 2.58
N ARG A 74 9.29 8.79 1.29
CA ARG A 74 9.54 10.15 0.80
C ARG A 74 8.32 11.02 1.13
N ARG A 75 8.60 12.28 1.48
CA ARG A 75 7.56 13.24 1.90
C ARG A 75 6.60 13.56 0.75
N PRO A 76 5.35 13.94 1.07
CA PRO A 76 4.40 14.49 0.12
C PRO A 76 4.98 15.62 -0.71
N ASP A 77 4.71 15.55 -2.02
CA ASP A 77 5.00 16.63 -2.94
C ASP A 77 4.00 16.60 -4.12
N ARG A 78 3.89 17.73 -4.82
CA ARG A 78 2.94 17.92 -5.93
C ARG A 78 3.11 16.93 -7.09
N TYR A 79 4.29 16.34 -7.28
CA TYR A 79 4.54 15.40 -8.37
C TYR A 79 4.00 14.01 -8.05
N HIS A 80 3.80 13.74 -6.77
CA HIS A 80 3.24 12.50 -6.24
C HIS A 80 1.87 12.77 -5.61
N THR A 81 1.13 13.73 -6.19
CA THR A 81 -0.22 14.09 -5.77
C THR A 81 -0.33 14.31 -4.26
N ASP A 82 0.68 14.93 -3.64
CA ASP A 82 0.73 15.18 -2.20
C ASP A 82 0.57 13.91 -1.34
N ASN A 83 0.92 12.73 -1.86
CA ASN A 83 1.00 11.46 -1.16
C ASN A 83 2.42 11.15 -0.68
N TRP A 84 2.53 10.33 0.37
CA TRP A 84 3.79 9.70 0.73
C TRP A 84 4.14 8.65 -0.31
N TRP A 85 5.41 8.53 -0.66
CA TRP A 85 5.79 7.64 -1.76
C TRP A 85 7.15 6.98 -1.57
N ILE A 86 7.33 5.84 -2.23
CA ILE A 86 8.60 5.16 -2.37
C ILE A 86 8.60 4.39 -3.68
N GLU A 87 9.78 4.17 -4.24
CA GLU A 87 9.94 3.46 -5.50
C GLU A 87 11.20 2.59 -5.45
N TYR A 88 11.16 1.46 -6.15
CA TYR A 88 12.28 0.53 -6.28
C TYR A 88 12.38 0.04 -7.72
N PRO A 89 13.61 -0.10 -8.27
CA PRO A 89 13.80 -0.83 -9.51
C PRO A 89 13.26 -2.26 -9.38
N TRP A 90 12.57 -2.71 -10.41
CA TRP A 90 11.95 -4.04 -10.46
C TRP A 90 12.72 -4.97 -11.43
N PRO A 91 12.86 -6.27 -11.12
CA PRO A 91 12.34 -6.98 -9.94
C PRO A 91 13.15 -6.75 -8.66
N LEU A 92 12.44 -6.73 -7.52
CA LEU A 92 13.04 -6.67 -6.19
C LEU A 92 13.49 -8.07 -5.75
N THR A 93 14.45 -8.14 -4.83
CA THR A 93 14.78 -9.40 -4.14
C THR A 93 13.68 -9.75 -3.13
N PRO A 94 13.52 -11.03 -2.74
CA PRO A 94 12.52 -11.42 -1.72
C PRO A 94 12.66 -10.68 -0.39
N GLN A 95 13.89 -10.32 0.01
CA GLN A 95 14.11 -9.51 1.22
C GLN A 95 13.59 -8.08 1.04
N ARG A 96 13.79 -7.47 -0.15
CA ARG A 96 13.32 -6.11 -0.42
C ARG A 96 11.78 -6.01 -0.45
N TYR A 97 11.08 -7.04 -0.90
CA TYR A 97 9.62 -7.10 -0.75
C TYR A 97 9.20 -7.10 0.72
N ARG A 98 9.86 -7.90 1.57
CA ARG A 98 9.58 -7.90 3.03
C ARG A 98 9.89 -6.56 3.69
N ASP A 99 10.98 -5.90 3.28
CA ASP A 99 11.34 -4.56 3.77
C ASP A 99 10.25 -3.54 3.38
N LEU A 100 9.84 -3.50 2.09
CA LEU A 100 8.77 -2.62 1.62
C LEU A 100 7.45 -2.85 2.38
N VAL A 101 7.05 -4.11 2.56
CA VAL A 101 5.85 -4.44 3.33
C VAL A 101 5.96 -3.96 4.78
N SER A 102 7.13 -4.09 5.41
CA SER A 102 7.33 -3.59 6.77
C SER A 102 7.13 -2.07 6.86
N ILE A 103 7.59 -1.32 5.85
CA ILE A 103 7.43 0.12 5.72
C ILE A 103 5.94 0.50 5.53
N VAL A 104 5.20 -0.27 4.72
CA VAL A 104 3.75 -0.10 4.52
C VAL A 104 2.96 -0.37 5.80
N LEU A 105 3.33 -1.41 6.56
CA LEU A 105 2.67 -1.72 7.83
C LEU A 105 2.90 -0.65 8.90
N ILE A 106 4.05 0.03 8.89
CA ILE A 106 4.23 1.21 9.77
C ILE A 106 3.18 2.27 9.44
N GLY A 107 2.94 2.54 8.16
CA GLY A 107 1.91 3.48 7.71
C GLY A 107 0.50 3.05 8.12
N LEU A 108 0.07 1.87 7.67
CA LEU A 108 -1.30 1.38 7.92
C LEU A 108 -1.60 1.16 9.41
N ARG A 109 -0.71 0.47 10.13
CA ARG A 109 -0.99 0.05 11.51
C ARG A 109 -0.62 1.09 12.54
N ARG A 110 0.53 1.76 12.38
CA ARG A 110 1.08 2.62 13.46
C ARG A 110 0.76 4.09 13.26
N VAL A 111 0.63 4.55 12.02
CA VAL A 111 0.38 5.96 11.70
C VAL A 111 -1.09 6.20 11.44
N PHE A 112 -1.72 5.36 10.62
CA PHE A 112 -3.16 5.38 10.40
C PHE A 112 -3.94 4.62 11.48
N GLU A 113 -3.26 4.00 12.44
CA GLU A 113 -3.90 3.35 13.59
C GLU A 113 -5.01 2.34 13.21
N ILE A 114 -4.89 1.70 12.04
CA ILE A 114 -5.81 0.64 11.62
C ILE A 114 -5.59 -0.55 12.56
N ALA A 115 -6.65 -0.97 13.25
CA ALA A 115 -6.54 -1.91 14.36
C ALA A 115 -6.15 -3.30 13.87
N GLU A 116 -6.89 -3.82 12.89
CA GLU A 116 -6.71 -5.17 12.36
C GLU A 116 -6.76 -5.20 10.83
N PRO A 117 -6.11 -6.18 10.17
CA PRO A 117 -6.23 -6.34 8.72
C PRO A 117 -7.67 -6.55 8.25
N ALA A 118 -8.57 -7.03 9.11
CA ALA A 118 -9.99 -7.18 8.77
C ALA A 118 -10.69 -5.84 8.50
N ASP A 119 -10.14 -4.73 9.00
CA ASP A 119 -10.58 -3.36 8.69
C ASP A 119 -10.11 -2.89 7.31
N LEU A 120 -9.36 -3.71 6.56
CA LEU A 120 -8.89 -3.40 5.22
C LEU A 120 -9.67 -4.18 4.16
N VAL A 121 -9.87 -3.52 3.03
CA VAL A 121 -10.31 -4.13 1.78
C VAL A 121 -9.25 -3.89 0.71
N TYR A 122 -9.28 -4.68 -0.35
CA TYR A 122 -8.43 -4.44 -1.50
C TYR A 122 -9.20 -4.40 -2.82
N ASN A 123 -8.66 -3.66 -3.76
CA ASN A 123 -9.01 -3.74 -5.17
C ASN A 123 -7.72 -3.85 -5.99
N ALA A 124 -7.75 -4.66 -7.04
CA ALA A 124 -6.60 -4.83 -7.91
C ALA A 124 -7.04 -5.13 -9.34
N TRP A 125 -6.34 -4.56 -10.30
CA TRP A 125 -6.58 -4.70 -11.74
C TRP A 125 -5.28 -4.49 -12.52
N ASN A 126 -5.26 -4.91 -13.78
CA ASN A 126 -4.13 -4.66 -14.68
C ASN A 126 -4.54 -3.71 -15.82
N THR A 127 -3.92 -2.53 -15.87
CA THR A 127 -4.23 -1.50 -16.88
C THR A 127 -3.74 -1.86 -18.28
N GLU A 128 -2.77 -2.76 -18.40
CA GLU A 128 -2.22 -3.25 -19.68
C GLU A 128 -2.96 -4.48 -20.21
N ASP A 129 -3.79 -5.12 -19.38
CA ASP A 129 -4.68 -6.23 -19.75
C ASP A 129 -6.15 -5.77 -19.73
N GLY A 130 -6.41 -4.57 -20.26
CA GLY A 130 -7.77 -4.03 -20.43
C GLY A 130 -8.54 -3.83 -19.12
N ASP A 131 -7.85 -3.39 -18.07
CA ASP A 131 -8.39 -3.24 -16.70
C ASP A 131 -8.93 -4.55 -16.11
N ARG A 132 -8.39 -5.71 -16.53
CA ARG A 132 -8.78 -7.00 -15.96
C ARG A 132 -8.50 -7.05 -14.46
N ASP A 133 -9.52 -7.45 -13.72
CA ASP A 133 -9.45 -7.70 -12.28
C ASP A 133 -8.37 -8.72 -11.91
N LEU A 134 -7.60 -8.42 -10.86
CA LEU A 134 -6.64 -9.33 -10.25
C LEU A 134 -7.20 -9.89 -8.94
N VAL A 135 -7.10 -11.21 -8.78
CA VAL A 135 -7.49 -11.92 -7.56
C VAL A 135 -6.23 -12.25 -6.77
N LEU A 136 -6.12 -11.71 -5.56
CA LEU A 136 -4.91 -11.81 -4.73
C LEU A 136 -5.27 -12.54 -3.41
N PRO A 137 -5.52 -13.86 -3.46
CA PRO A 137 -6.07 -14.59 -2.32
C PRO A 137 -5.11 -14.64 -1.12
N GLY A 138 -3.80 -14.52 -1.36
CA GLY A 138 -2.79 -14.50 -0.31
C GLY A 138 -2.88 -13.28 0.62
N LEU A 139 -3.59 -12.20 0.23
CA LEU A 139 -3.77 -11.05 1.11
C LEU A 139 -4.64 -11.36 2.33
N GLY A 140 -5.53 -12.37 2.24
CA GLY A 140 -6.48 -12.65 3.31
C GLY A 140 -7.45 -11.49 3.60
N LEU A 141 -7.62 -10.57 2.65
CA LEU A 141 -8.49 -9.40 2.71
C LEU A 141 -9.75 -9.62 1.84
N ARG A 142 -10.82 -8.89 2.15
CA ARG A 142 -12.00 -8.85 1.29
C ARG A 142 -11.73 -8.00 0.05
N ARG A 143 -12.02 -8.54 -1.13
CA ARG A 143 -11.97 -7.80 -2.39
C ARG A 143 -13.19 -6.89 -2.55
N VAL A 144 -12.98 -5.68 -3.07
CA VAL A 144 -14.03 -4.76 -3.53
C VAL A 144 -13.80 -4.44 -5.01
N SER A 145 -14.89 -4.22 -5.75
CA SER A 145 -14.84 -3.73 -7.14
C SER A 145 -14.52 -2.24 -7.17
N LYS A 146 -14.03 -1.73 -8.31
CA LYS A 146 -13.96 -0.29 -8.60
C LYS A 146 -15.33 0.37 -8.48
#